data_AF-A0A6S6S0E4-F1
#
_entry.id   AF-A0A6S6S0E4-F1
#
_cell.length_a   1.000
_cell.length_b   1.000
_cell.length_c   1.000
_cell.angle_alpha   90.00
_cell.angle_beta   90.00
_cell.angle_gamma   90.00
#
_symmetry.space_group_name_H-M   'P 1'
#
loop_
_entity.id
_entity.type
_entity.pdbx_description
1 polymer ?
#
loop_
_entity_poly.entity_id
_entity_poly.type
_entity_poly.pdbx_seq_one_letter_code
_entity_poly.pdbx_strand_id
1 'polypeptide(L)'
;MKIELAHDTLAKSIYDKFSEEDKMRAQIRQLLMERLLDYKDHSTLLSKDDLNYMDSYIDSIELSRDALNLVRESKQRLKRRKKHLKIVAACSIVLLVGFNLITRFANQQNEKLLLDEEQTVSRLAKEDSLKRVAEARADMLYQQLLKTNPEFTQDLIASFDTLKTSKEMMKKERNIAQSSTLSALGQAALKQADKNYAFQLASKAWELNPENKLACELLYKISDDPSYGSDHQTMKLGHLSKEEHHVYVANLIAKERSENGRGELAEEKLQLIFNQGNTVVHNKDEGVKDRIERYYDELEDKASSLKSSIKKSKYY
;
A
#
# COMPACT_ATOMS: atom_id res chain seq x y z
N MET A 1 -55.55 74.14 11.98
CA MET A 1 -55.39 72.68 12.11
C MET A 1 -56.64 71.86 11.70
N LYS A 2 -57.47 72.35 10.76
CA LYS A 2 -58.64 71.59 10.21
C LYS A 2 -58.47 71.15 8.76
N ILE A 3 -57.41 71.61 8.08
CA ILE A 3 -57.20 71.36 6.65
C ILE A 3 -56.55 69.97 6.42
N GLU A 4 -55.83 69.42 7.40
CA GLU A 4 -55.15 68.13 7.26
C GLU A 4 -56.10 66.92 7.29
N LEU A 5 -57.26 67.01 7.96
CA LEU A 5 -58.23 65.91 8.05
C LEU A 5 -59.07 65.71 6.77
N ALA A 6 -59.25 66.75 5.95
CA ALA A 6 -60.05 66.65 4.73
C ALA A 6 -59.34 65.86 3.62
N HIS A 7 -58.00 65.94 3.55
CA HIS A 7 -57.21 65.26 2.52
C HIS A 7 -57.16 63.73 2.74
N ASP A 8 -57.05 63.27 3.99
CA ASP A 8 -57.06 61.83 4.31
C ASP A 8 -58.40 61.16 3.97
N THR A 9 -59.50 61.89 4.15
CA THR A 9 -60.84 61.36 3.87
C THR A 9 -61.06 61.15 2.36
N LEU A 10 -60.52 62.05 1.54
CA LEU A 10 -60.54 61.93 0.08
C LEU A 10 -59.70 60.74 -0.39
N ALA A 11 -58.47 60.61 0.12
CA ALA A 11 -57.57 59.51 -0.23
C ALA A 11 -58.18 58.15 0.11
N LYS A 12 -58.82 58.02 1.27
CA LYS A 12 -59.53 56.80 1.68
C LYS A 12 -60.71 56.47 0.77
N SER A 13 -61.53 57.47 0.42
CA SER A 13 -62.68 57.26 -0.48
C SER A 13 -62.28 56.86 -1.91
N ILE A 14 -61.12 57.32 -2.37
CA ILE A 14 -60.54 56.92 -3.65
C ILE A 14 -60.00 55.49 -3.54
N TYR A 15 -59.37 55.14 -2.42
CA TYR A 15 -58.86 53.80 -2.15
C TYR A 15 -59.96 52.74 -2.10
N ASP A 16 -61.08 53.05 -1.45
CA ASP A 16 -62.21 52.12 -1.31
C ASP A 16 -62.94 51.85 -2.64
N LYS A 17 -62.76 52.70 -3.65
CA LYS A 17 -63.34 52.53 -4.99
C LYS A 17 -62.51 51.65 -5.92
N PHE A 18 -61.27 51.31 -5.55
CA PHE A 18 -60.44 50.41 -6.37
C PHE A 18 -60.87 48.96 -6.23
N SER A 19 -60.88 48.23 -7.35
CA SER A 19 -61.04 46.77 -7.35
C SER A 19 -59.90 46.13 -6.56
N GLU A 20 -60.15 44.98 -5.93
CA GLU A 20 -59.12 44.18 -5.26
C GLU A 20 -57.95 43.87 -6.20
N GLU A 21 -58.21 43.68 -7.51
CA GLU A 21 -57.17 43.50 -8.51
C GLU A 21 -56.28 44.73 -8.70
N ASP A 22 -56.84 45.94 -8.62
CA ASP A 22 -56.08 47.18 -8.78
C ASP A 22 -55.22 47.44 -7.55
N LYS A 23 -55.75 47.16 -6.35
CA LYS A 23 -54.99 47.20 -5.09
C LYS A 23 -53.80 46.23 -5.15
N MET A 24 -54.05 45.02 -5.64
CA MET A 24 -53.01 44.01 -5.84
C MET A 24 -51.94 44.45 -6.84
N ARG A 25 -52.33 45.02 -7.99
CA ARG A 25 -51.39 45.56 -8.97
C ARG A 25 -50.54 46.71 -8.40
N ALA A 26 -51.15 47.59 -7.60
CA ALA A 26 -50.45 48.67 -6.92
C ALA A 26 -49.43 48.14 -5.90
N GLN A 27 -49.82 47.16 -5.08
CA GLN A 27 -48.91 46.50 -4.13
C GLN A 27 -47.75 45.81 -4.84
N ILE A 28 -48.01 45.10 -5.93
CA ILE A 28 -46.97 44.46 -6.74
C ILE A 28 -46.00 45.48 -7.32
N ARG A 29 -46.49 46.62 -7.84
CA ARG A 29 -45.62 47.72 -8.33
C ARG A 29 -44.72 48.26 -7.21
N GLN A 30 -45.29 48.52 -6.04
CA GLN A 30 -44.54 49.01 -4.90
C GLN A 30 -43.45 48.01 -4.48
N LEU A 31 -43.82 46.73 -4.32
CA LEU A 31 -42.87 45.66 -4.01
C LEU A 31 -41.75 45.57 -5.06
N LEU A 32 -42.09 45.67 -6.35
CA LEU A 32 -41.10 45.61 -7.43
C LEU A 32 -40.15 46.81 -7.40
N MET A 33 -40.63 48.01 -7.07
CA MET A 33 -39.78 49.18 -6.88
C MET A 33 -38.84 49.02 -5.69
N GLU A 34 -39.35 48.57 -4.54
CA GLU A 34 -38.53 48.30 -3.34
C GLU A 34 -37.44 47.26 -3.65
N ARG A 35 -37.81 46.16 -4.31
CA ARG A 35 -36.86 45.12 -4.74
C ARG A 35 -35.90 45.59 -5.82
N LEU A 36 -36.30 46.53 -6.67
CA LEU A 36 -35.42 47.11 -7.69
C LEU A 36 -34.36 48.01 -7.05
N LEU A 37 -34.72 48.78 -6.02
CA LEU A 37 -33.77 49.56 -5.23
C LEU A 37 -32.78 48.61 -4.50
N ASP A 38 -33.31 47.60 -3.81
CA ASP A 38 -32.51 46.56 -3.14
C ASP A 38 -31.56 45.83 -4.10
N TYR A 39 -32.00 45.52 -5.33
CA TYR A 39 -31.15 44.94 -6.35
C TYR A 39 -30.04 45.89 -6.81
N LYS A 40 -30.32 47.19 -6.93
CA LYS A 40 -29.29 48.18 -7.31
C LYS A 40 -28.23 48.33 -6.23
N ASP A 41 -28.63 48.28 -4.96
CA ASP A 41 -27.72 48.48 -3.83
C ASP A 41 -26.96 47.19 -3.46
N HIS A 42 -27.62 46.04 -3.56
CA HIS A 42 -27.12 44.77 -3.00
C HIS A 42 -27.06 43.62 -4.01
N SER A 43 -27.48 43.81 -5.26
CA SER A 43 -27.57 42.76 -6.30
C SER A 43 -28.44 41.56 -5.86
N THR A 44 -29.39 41.79 -4.96
CA THR A 44 -30.32 40.77 -4.46
C THR A 44 -31.41 40.53 -5.49
N LEU A 45 -31.48 39.32 -6.04
CA LEU A 45 -32.55 38.92 -6.97
C LEU A 45 -33.83 38.55 -6.21
N LEU A 46 -34.97 38.60 -6.91
CA LEU A 46 -36.27 38.25 -6.34
C LEU A 46 -36.29 36.81 -5.82
N SER A 47 -36.92 36.61 -4.66
CA SER A 47 -37.10 35.28 -4.10
C SER A 47 -38.08 34.46 -4.93
N LYS A 48 -38.14 33.15 -4.66
CA LYS A 48 -39.13 32.28 -5.31
C LYS A 48 -40.56 32.69 -4.96
N ASP A 49 -40.78 33.11 -3.73
CA ASP A 49 -42.10 33.46 -3.24
C ASP A 49 -42.55 34.80 -3.82
N ASP A 50 -41.64 35.78 -3.94
CA ASP A 50 -41.91 37.03 -4.65
C ASP A 50 -42.29 36.76 -6.11
N LEU A 51 -41.50 35.93 -6.81
CA LEU A 51 -41.78 35.59 -8.20
C LEU A 51 -43.11 34.85 -8.39
N ASN A 52 -43.47 33.95 -7.46
CA ASN A 52 -44.75 33.25 -7.48
C ASN A 52 -45.92 34.20 -7.20
N TYR A 53 -45.74 35.13 -6.25
CA TYR A 53 -46.75 36.12 -5.89
C TYR A 53 -47.05 37.08 -7.06
N MET A 54 -46.00 37.46 -7.80
CA MET A 54 -46.12 38.40 -8.92
C MET A 54 -46.55 37.74 -10.24
N ASP A 55 -46.37 36.43 -10.41
CA ASP A 55 -46.50 35.75 -11.72
C ASP A 55 -47.87 35.99 -12.38
N SER A 56 -48.94 36.01 -11.59
CA SER A 56 -50.32 36.18 -12.08
C SER A 56 -50.64 37.59 -12.61
N TYR A 57 -49.89 38.61 -12.20
CA TYR A 57 -50.17 40.02 -12.53
C TYR A 57 -49.04 40.70 -13.32
N ILE A 58 -47.93 40.00 -13.55
CA ILE A 58 -46.74 40.61 -14.15
C ILE A 58 -46.97 41.08 -15.59
N ASP A 59 -47.87 40.40 -16.32
CA ASP A 59 -48.21 40.71 -17.71
C ASP A 59 -49.26 41.82 -17.82
N SER A 60 -50.00 42.10 -16.74
CA SER A 60 -51.05 43.13 -16.70
C SER A 60 -50.57 44.48 -16.15
N ILE A 61 -49.31 44.56 -15.71
CA ILE A 61 -48.70 45.75 -15.14
C ILE A 61 -47.67 46.30 -16.14
N GLU A 62 -47.82 47.56 -16.52
CA GLU A 62 -46.77 48.28 -17.24
C GLU A 62 -45.55 48.49 -16.31
N LEU A 63 -44.46 47.80 -16.63
CA LEU A 63 -43.21 47.83 -15.88
C LEU A 63 -42.11 48.54 -16.67
N SER A 64 -41.20 49.21 -15.95
CA SER A 64 -40.00 49.77 -16.55
C SER A 64 -39.10 48.64 -17.10
N ARG A 65 -38.23 48.97 -18.06
CA ARG A 65 -37.28 48.00 -18.64
C ARG A 65 -36.37 47.37 -17.57
N ASP A 66 -35.94 48.16 -16.59
CA ASP A 66 -35.09 47.69 -15.47
C ASP A 66 -35.83 46.66 -14.61
N ALA A 67 -37.10 46.92 -14.27
CA ALA A 67 -37.95 46.00 -13.53
C ALA A 67 -38.16 44.68 -14.30
N LEU A 68 -38.42 44.74 -15.60
CA LEU A 68 -38.55 43.55 -16.44
C LEU A 68 -37.26 42.74 -16.51
N ASN A 69 -36.10 43.41 -16.58
CA ASN A 69 -34.80 42.74 -16.55
C ASN A 69 -34.56 42.03 -15.21
N LEU A 70 -34.86 42.69 -14.08
CA LEU A 70 -34.77 42.08 -12.74
C LEU A 70 -35.61 40.80 -12.63
N VAL A 71 -36.87 40.86 -13.07
CA VAL A 71 -37.77 39.69 -13.08
C VAL A 71 -37.21 38.57 -13.96
N ARG A 72 -36.73 38.90 -15.17
CA ARG A 72 -36.16 37.94 -16.11
C ARG A 72 -34.94 37.24 -15.54
N GLU A 73 -34.00 38.00 -14.97
CA GLU A 73 -32.79 37.47 -14.33
C GLU A 73 -33.12 36.58 -13.15
N SER A 74 -34.06 37.01 -12.30
CA SER A 74 -34.52 36.24 -11.15
C SER A 74 -35.16 34.90 -11.58
N LYS A 75 -36.04 34.92 -12.58
CA LYS A 75 -36.64 33.71 -13.17
C LYS A 75 -35.56 32.80 -13.78
N GLN A 76 -34.57 33.35 -14.48
CA GLN A 76 -33.49 32.58 -15.08
C GLN A 76 -32.60 31.93 -14.02
N ARG A 77 -32.26 32.64 -12.93
CA ARG A 77 -31.49 32.09 -11.80
C ARG A 77 -32.23 30.94 -11.13
N LEU A 78 -33.54 31.06 -10.89
CA LEU A 78 -34.34 29.96 -10.35
C LEU A 78 -34.37 28.74 -11.29
N LYS A 79 -34.52 28.95 -12.61
CA LYS A 79 -34.44 27.86 -13.59
C LYS A 79 -33.09 27.17 -13.58
N ARG A 80 -31.97 27.92 -13.53
CA ARG A 80 -30.61 27.37 -13.43
C ARG A 80 -30.42 26.59 -12.13
N ARG A 81 -30.86 27.14 -10.99
CA ARG A 81 -30.78 26.46 -9.68
C ARG A 81 -31.56 25.15 -9.67
N LYS A 82 -32.79 25.13 -10.22
CA LYS A 82 -33.59 23.89 -10.35
C LYS A 82 -32.89 22.85 -11.23
N LYS A 83 -32.28 23.26 -12.35
CA LYS A 83 -31.49 22.35 -13.21
C LYS A 83 -30.28 21.80 -12.45
N HIS A 84 -29.54 22.66 -11.75
CA HIS A 84 -28.38 22.25 -10.97
C HIS A 84 -28.75 21.24 -9.87
N LEU A 85 -29.84 21.48 -9.14
CA LEU A 85 -30.33 20.53 -8.13
C LEU A 85 -30.70 19.17 -8.74
N LYS A 86 -31.34 19.15 -9.92
CA LYS A 86 -31.63 17.90 -10.64
C LYS A 86 -30.36 17.16 -11.05
N ILE A 87 -29.34 17.87 -11.53
CA ILE A 87 -28.04 17.28 -11.90
C ILE A 87 -27.36 16.70 -10.66
N VAL A 88 -27.31 17.45 -9.55
CA VAL A 88 -26.72 16.98 -8.29
C VAL A 88 -27.43 15.73 -7.78
N ALA A 89 -28.77 15.71 -7.81
CA ALA A 89 -29.55 14.53 -7.43
C ALA A 89 -29.32 13.32 -8.35
N ALA A 90 -29.16 13.55 -9.67
CA ALA A 90 -28.82 12.47 -10.59
C ALA A 90 -27.40 11.91 -10.32
N CYS A 91 -26.42 12.80 -10.10
CA CYS A 91 -25.06 12.41 -9.75
C CYS A 91 -25.01 11.61 -8.44
N SER A 92 -25.78 12.00 -7.41
CA SER A 92 -25.79 11.26 -6.14
C SER A 92 -26.37 9.85 -6.31
N ILE A 93 -27.42 9.68 -7.12
CA ILE A 93 -27.98 8.35 -7.43
C ILE A 93 -26.94 7.49 -8.15
N VAL A 94 -26.25 8.03 -9.15
CA VAL A 94 -25.20 7.30 -9.89
C VAL A 94 -24.06 6.88 -8.96
N LEU A 95 -23.62 7.76 -8.06
CA LEU A 95 -22.59 7.44 -7.08
C LEU A 95 -23.03 6.34 -6.10
N LEU A 96 -24.27 6.38 -5.62
CA LEU A 96 -24.81 5.35 -4.72
C LEU A 96 -24.91 3.98 -5.41
N VAL A 97 -25.34 3.95 -6.68
CA VAL A 97 -25.39 2.71 -7.47
C VAL A 97 -23.98 2.19 -7.74
N GLY A 98 -23.04 3.06 -8.13
CA GLY A 98 -21.65 2.70 -8.33
C GLY A 98 -21.00 2.12 -7.07
N PHE A 99 -21.21 2.77 -5.92
CA PHE A 99 -20.75 2.27 -4.63
C PHE A 99 -21.33 0.88 -4.30
N ASN A 100 -22.62 0.67 -4.54
CA ASN A 100 -23.26 -0.63 -4.32
C ASN A 100 -22.69 -1.75 -5.23
N LEU A 101 -22.32 -1.42 -6.46
CA LEU A 101 -21.69 -2.38 -7.37
C LEU A 101 -20.28 -2.75 -6.91
N ILE A 102 -19.49 -1.76 -6.47
CA ILE A 102 -18.13 -1.97 -5.96
C ILE A 102 -18.17 -2.85 -4.70
N THR A 103 -19.07 -2.58 -3.75
CA THR A 103 -19.17 -3.38 -2.52
C THR A 103 -19.60 -4.82 -2.80
N ARG A 104 -20.53 -5.04 -3.74
CA ARG A 104 -20.91 -6.40 -4.16
C ARG A 104 -19.74 -7.15 -4.79
N PHE A 105 -18.97 -6.49 -5.64
CA PHE A 105 -17.80 -7.11 -6.27
C PHE A 105 -16.71 -7.47 -5.26
N ALA A 106 -16.44 -6.57 -4.29
CA ALA A 106 -15.50 -6.84 -3.20
C ALA A 106 -15.95 -8.03 -2.34
N ASN A 107 -17.24 -8.09 -1.99
CA ASN A 107 -17.78 -9.21 -1.20
C ASN A 107 -17.66 -10.56 -1.92
N GLN A 108 -17.87 -10.60 -3.24
CA GLN A 108 -17.69 -11.83 -4.02
C GLN A 108 -16.24 -12.32 -4.06
N GLN A 109 -15.26 -11.41 -4.04
CA GLN A 109 -13.85 -11.82 -3.95
C GLN A 109 -13.52 -12.38 -2.57
N ASN A 110 -14.02 -11.75 -1.52
CA ASN A 110 -13.81 -12.22 -0.15
C ASN A 110 -14.42 -13.61 0.07
N GLU A 111 -15.59 -13.89 -0.50
CA GLU A 111 -16.20 -15.22 -0.41
C GLU A 111 -15.35 -16.31 -1.06
N LYS A 112 -14.73 -16.01 -2.22
CA LYS A 112 -13.81 -16.95 -2.88
C LYS A 112 -12.55 -17.20 -2.05
N LEU A 113 -11.97 -16.15 -1.46
CA LEU A 113 -10.81 -16.27 -0.58
C LEU A 113 -11.13 -17.12 0.65
N LEU A 114 -12.29 -16.92 1.27
CA LEU A 114 -12.74 -17.71 2.41
C LEU A 114 -12.93 -19.19 2.04
N LEU A 115 -13.49 -19.47 0.86
CA LEU A 115 -13.63 -20.85 0.37
C LEU A 115 -12.28 -21.51 0.08
N ASP A 116 -11.33 -20.77 -0.49
CA ASP A 116 -9.97 -21.28 -0.72
C ASP A 116 -9.23 -21.53 0.60
N GLU A 117 -9.36 -20.62 1.57
CA GLU A 117 -8.84 -20.82 2.93
C GLU A 117 -9.45 -22.05 3.60
N GLU A 118 -10.78 -22.21 3.55
CA GLU A 118 -11.46 -23.38 4.13
C GLU A 118 -11.02 -24.70 3.45
N GLN A 119 -10.81 -24.67 2.13
CA GLN A 119 -10.25 -25.81 1.41
C GLN A 119 -8.82 -26.11 1.82
N THR A 120 -7.97 -25.11 2.00
CA THR A 120 -6.58 -25.30 2.43
C THR A 120 -6.52 -25.87 3.85
N VAL A 121 -7.32 -25.34 4.78
CA VAL A 121 -7.45 -25.86 6.14
C VAL A 121 -7.97 -27.29 6.14
N SER A 122 -8.97 -27.60 5.31
CA SER A 122 -9.49 -28.96 5.16
C SER A 122 -8.47 -29.94 4.57
N ARG A 123 -7.64 -29.48 3.62
CA ARG A 123 -6.53 -30.28 3.07
C ARG A 123 -5.46 -30.54 4.12
N LEU A 124 -5.04 -29.52 4.86
CA LEU A 124 -4.07 -29.65 5.95
C LEU A 124 -4.59 -30.58 7.05
N ALA A 125 -5.85 -30.46 7.45
CA ALA A 125 -6.47 -31.36 8.42
C ALA A 125 -6.50 -32.82 7.94
N LYS A 126 -6.75 -33.04 6.65
CA LYS A 126 -6.66 -34.38 6.03
C LYS A 126 -5.23 -34.90 6.02
N GLU A 127 -4.25 -34.08 5.63
CA GLU A 127 -2.83 -34.43 5.65
C GLU A 127 -2.34 -34.78 7.06
N ASP A 128 -2.70 -33.98 8.06
CA ASP A 128 -2.38 -34.26 9.46
C ASP A 128 -3.04 -35.55 9.95
N SER A 129 -4.29 -35.81 9.57
CA SER A 129 -4.96 -37.06 9.91
C SER A 129 -4.27 -38.28 9.27
N LEU A 130 -3.85 -38.17 8.00
CA LEU A 130 -3.12 -39.21 7.29
C LEU A 130 -1.75 -39.44 7.90
N LYS A 131 -1.07 -38.37 8.29
CA LYS A 131 0.22 -38.43 8.98
C LYS A 131 0.11 -39.15 10.32
N ARG A 132 -0.90 -38.82 11.15
CA ARG A 132 -1.15 -39.50 12.42
C ARG A 132 -1.47 -40.99 12.23
N VAL A 133 -2.25 -41.35 11.22
CA VAL A 133 -2.55 -42.77 10.90
C VAL A 133 -1.28 -43.49 10.44
N ALA A 134 -0.45 -42.84 9.62
CA ALA A 134 0.83 -43.40 9.19
C ALA A 134 1.80 -43.59 10.36
N GLU A 135 1.89 -42.61 11.27
CA GLU A 135 2.68 -42.69 12.51
C GLU A 135 2.20 -43.83 13.41
N ALA A 136 0.90 -43.93 13.69
CA ALA A 136 0.34 -45.01 14.50
C ALA A 136 0.56 -46.40 13.87
N ARG A 137 0.49 -46.51 12.54
CA ARG A 137 0.79 -47.76 11.83
C ARG A 137 2.27 -48.10 11.89
N ALA A 138 3.15 -47.11 11.75
CA ALA A 138 4.59 -47.29 11.90
C ALA A 138 4.94 -47.77 13.31
N ASP A 139 4.35 -47.16 14.34
CA ASP A 139 4.54 -47.57 15.74
C ASP A 139 4.08 -49.01 15.99
N MET A 140 2.93 -49.40 15.42
CA MET A 140 2.44 -50.77 15.52
C MET A 140 3.39 -51.79 14.87
N LEU A 141 3.87 -51.49 13.66
CA LEU A 141 4.84 -52.35 12.96
C LEU A 141 6.16 -52.44 13.73
N TYR A 142 6.59 -51.32 14.30
CA TYR A 142 7.78 -51.24 15.13
C TYR A 142 7.66 -52.11 16.40
N GLN A 143 6.54 -52.04 17.09
CA GLN A 143 6.25 -52.90 18.25
C GLN A 143 6.21 -54.39 17.87
N GLN A 144 5.73 -54.73 16.68
CA GLN A 144 5.72 -56.11 16.19
C GLN A 144 7.13 -56.62 15.84
N LEU A 145 7.95 -55.77 15.21
CA LEU A 145 9.37 -56.06 14.91
C LEU A 145 10.18 -56.28 16.18
N LEU A 146 10.02 -55.40 17.18
CA LEU A 146 10.66 -55.52 18.51
C LEU A 146 10.41 -56.89 19.15
N LYS A 147 9.18 -57.41 19.02
CA LYS A 147 8.81 -58.71 19.58
C LYS A 147 9.36 -59.90 18.78
N THR A 148 9.54 -59.76 17.48
CA THR A 148 9.90 -60.87 16.59
C THR A 148 11.41 -61.00 16.43
N ASN A 149 12.14 -59.88 16.30
CA ASN A 149 13.60 -59.86 16.08
C ASN A 149 14.24 -58.65 16.80
N PRO A 150 14.60 -58.77 18.09
CA PRO A 150 15.09 -57.64 18.88
C PRO A 150 16.44 -57.09 18.39
N GLU A 151 17.38 -57.95 17.97
CA GLU A 151 18.70 -57.53 17.45
C GLU A 151 18.57 -56.72 16.16
N PHE A 152 17.83 -57.24 15.17
CA PHE A 152 17.55 -56.51 13.93
C PHE A 152 16.86 -55.16 14.18
N THR A 153 15.99 -55.11 15.18
CA THR A 153 15.29 -53.86 15.52
C THR A 153 16.24 -52.82 16.13
N GLN A 154 17.22 -53.24 16.93
CA GLN A 154 18.26 -52.33 17.46
C GLN A 154 19.12 -51.72 16.34
N ASP A 155 19.54 -52.54 15.37
CA ASP A 155 20.30 -52.06 14.21
C ASP A 155 19.48 -51.07 13.36
N LEU A 156 18.17 -51.34 13.21
CA LEU A 156 17.27 -50.47 12.47
C LEU A 156 17.05 -49.11 13.17
N ILE A 157 16.93 -49.10 14.50
CA ILE A 157 16.88 -47.86 15.30
C ILE A 157 18.16 -47.04 15.10
N ALA A 158 19.33 -47.67 15.22
CA ALA A 158 20.61 -47.01 15.00
C ALA A 158 20.72 -46.42 13.58
N SER A 159 20.23 -47.14 12.56
CA SER A 159 20.18 -46.65 11.18
C SER A 159 19.22 -45.46 11.01
N PHE A 160 18.10 -45.43 11.75
CA PHE A 160 17.15 -44.34 11.69
C PHE A 160 17.68 -43.08 12.40
N ASP A 161 18.36 -43.24 13.54
CA ASP A 161 19.00 -42.15 14.25
C ASP A 161 20.16 -41.54 13.44
N THR A 162 20.95 -42.37 12.77
CA THR A 162 21.99 -41.89 11.83
C THR A 162 21.38 -41.18 10.62
N LEU A 163 20.23 -41.64 10.10
CA LEU A 163 19.52 -40.95 9.03
C LEU A 163 18.91 -39.62 9.48
N LYS A 164 18.33 -39.58 10.69
CA LYS A 164 17.77 -38.36 11.29
C LYS A 164 18.86 -37.31 11.52
N THR A 165 19.99 -37.72 12.08
CA THR A 165 21.16 -36.83 12.25
C THR A 165 21.71 -36.36 10.92
N SER A 166 21.83 -37.25 9.92
CA SER A 166 22.24 -36.88 8.55
C SER A 166 21.29 -35.86 7.93
N LYS A 167 19.97 -36.03 8.07
CA LYS A 167 18.96 -35.09 7.58
C LYS A 167 19.09 -33.70 8.22
N GLU A 168 19.26 -33.64 9.54
CA GLU A 168 19.47 -32.36 10.24
C GLU A 168 20.80 -31.70 9.86
N MET A 169 21.86 -32.49 9.65
CA MET A 169 23.13 -31.99 9.11
C MET A 169 22.95 -31.39 7.71
N MET A 170 22.29 -32.10 6.79
CA MET A 170 22.00 -31.61 5.44
C MET A 170 21.15 -30.33 5.44
N LYS A 171 20.18 -30.23 6.37
CA LYS A 171 19.38 -29.01 6.56
C LYS A 171 20.24 -27.85 7.05
N LYS A 172 21.13 -28.10 8.01
CA LYS A 172 22.09 -27.10 8.51
C LYS A 172 23.03 -26.63 7.39
N GLU A 173 23.61 -27.55 6.62
CA GLU A 173 24.48 -27.23 5.48
C GLU A 173 23.75 -26.41 4.41
N ARG A 174 22.51 -26.78 4.08
CA ARG A 174 21.67 -26.00 3.15
C ARG A 174 21.46 -24.58 3.66
N ASN A 175 21.09 -24.41 4.93
CA ASN A 175 20.88 -23.09 5.52
C ASN A 175 22.16 -22.25 5.50
N ILE A 176 23.33 -22.87 5.76
CA ILE A 176 24.63 -22.20 5.65
C ILE A 176 24.89 -21.74 4.20
N ALA A 177 24.67 -22.60 3.21
CA ALA A 177 24.87 -22.29 1.80
C ALA A 177 23.92 -21.19 1.28
N GLN A 178 22.63 -21.26 1.65
CA GLN A 178 21.64 -20.25 1.33
C GLN A 178 21.98 -18.91 1.99
N SER A 179 22.32 -18.94 3.29
CA SER A 179 22.76 -17.76 4.03
C SER A 179 23.97 -17.09 3.37
N SER A 180 24.99 -17.88 2.99
CA SER A 180 26.17 -17.37 2.29
C SER A 180 25.83 -16.73 0.95
N THR A 181 24.88 -17.32 0.21
CA THR A 181 24.44 -16.75 -1.07
C THR A 181 23.67 -15.45 -0.88
N LEU A 182 22.74 -15.41 0.08
CA LEU A 182 21.96 -14.20 0.40
C LEU A 182 22.86 -13.06 0.88
N SER A 183 23.87 -13.32 1.72
CA SER A 183 24.80 -12.27 2.13
C SER A 183 25.67 -11.77 0.97
N ALA A 184 26.10 -12.64 0.04
CA ALA A 184 26.78 -12.21 -1.17
C ALA A 184 25.90 -11.33 -2.08
N LEU A 185 24.62 -11.68 -2.24
CA LEU A 185 23.64 -10.87 -2.98
C LEU A 185 23.38 -9.53 -2.28
N GLY A 186 23.27 -9.54 -0.95
CA GLY A 186 23.12 -8.32 -0.15
C GLY A 186 24.30 -7.36 -0.34
N GLN A 187 25.52 -7.89 -0.42
CA GLN A 187 26.71 -7.09 -0.74
C GLN A 187 26.64 -6.48 -2.15
N ALA A 188 26.12 -7.21 -3.14
CA ALA A 188 25.94 -6.70 -4.49
C ALA A 188 24.87 -5.60 -4.55
N ALA A 189 23.73 -5.79 -3.87
CA ALA A 189 22.68 -4.79 -3.74
C ALA A 189 23.19 -3.50 -3.06
N LEU A 190 24.00 -3.65 -2.01
CA LEU A 190 24.60 -2.50 -1.32
C LEU A 190 25.52 -1.69 -2.25
N LYS A 191 26.30 -2.34 -3.13
CA LYS A 191 27.13 -1.67 -4.14
C LYS A 191 26.29 -0.92 -5.19
N GLN A 192 25.07 -1.36 -5.44
CA GLN A 192 24.10 -0.69 -6.32
C GLN A 192 23.31 0.41 -5.60
N ALA A 193 23.69 0.73 -4.35
CA ALA A 193 23.01 1.69 -3.48
C ALA A 193 21.56 1.32 -3.10
N ASP A 194 21.12 0.07 -3.33
CA ASP A 194 19.82 -0.42 -2.83
C ASP A 194 19.97 -0.98 -1.41
N LYS A 195 19.98 -0.06 -0.44
CA LYS A 195 20.24 -0.39 0.97
C LYS A 195 19.11 -1.18 1.61
N ASN A 196 17.86 -0.90 1.25
CA ASN A 196 16.69 -1.60 1.78
C ASN A 196 16.71 -3.06 1.36
N TYR A 197 17.00 -3.32 0.08
CA TYR A 197 17.09 -4.70 -0.41
C TYR A 197 18.32 -5.42 0.16
N ALA A 198 19.46 -4.73 0.28
CA ALA A 198 20.64 -5.27 0.95
C ALA A 198 20.36 -5.67 2.41
N PHE A 199 19.59 -4.85 3.14
CA PHE A 199 19.19 -5.13 4.53
C PHE A 199 18.30 -6.37 4.62
N GLN A 200 17.27 -6.48 3.77
CA GLN A 200 16.39 -7.65 3.75
C GLN A 200 17.15 -8.95 3.48
N LEU A 201 18.07 -8.93 2.51
CA LEU A 201 18.91 -10.08 2.18
C LEU A 201 19.85 -10.45 3.34
N ALA A 202 20.48 -9.46 3.97
CA ALA A 202 21.38 -9.69 5.09
C ALA A 202 20.64 -10.18 6.35
N SER A 203 19.46 -9.64 6.65
CA SER A 203 18.59 -10.11 7.75
C SER A 203 18.20 -11.57 7.54
N LYS A 204 17.73 -11.91 6.34
CA LYS A 204 17.33 -13.29 6.03
C LYS A 204 18.51 -14.26 6.07
N ALA A 205 19.68 -13.82 5.59
CA ALA A 205 20.91 -14.59 5.71
C ALA A 205 21.26 -14.88 7.18
N TRP A 206 21.15 -13.87 8.06
CA TRP A 206 21.41 -14.03 9.48
C TRP A 206 20.40 -14.97 10.17
N GLU A 207 19.11 -14.88 9.84
CA GLU A 207 18.08 -15.82 10.35
C GLU A 207 18.39 -17.28 10.01
N LEU A 208 18.85 -17.54 8.78
CA LEU A 208 19.20 -18.89 8.34
C LEU A 208 20.48 -19.41 9.00
N ASN A 209 21.47 -18.53 9.21
CA ASN A 209 22.71 -18.86 9.87
C ASN A 209 23.25 -17.63 10.65
N PRO A 210 23.00 -17.56 11.97
CA PRO A 210 23.47 -16.46 12.81
C PRO A 210 25.00 -16.34 12.88
N GLU A 211 25.73 -17.40 12.49
CA GLU A 211 27.20 -17.40 12.44
C GLU A 211 27.76 -16.82 11.13
N ASN A 212 26.92 -16.42 10.18
CA ASN A 212 27.35 -15.81 8.93
C ASN A 212 27.89 -14.39 9.16
N LYS A 213 29.22 -14.29 9.27
CA LYS A 213 29.96 -13.03 9.47
C LYS A 213 29.61 -11.96 8.42
N LEU A 214 29.47 -12.33 7.16
CA LEU A 214 29.19 -11.37 6.08
C LEU A 214 27.80 -10.76 6.22
N ALA A 215 26.81 -11.55 6.65
CA ALA A 215 25.46 -11.04 6.92
C ALA A 215 25.48 -10.01 8.06
N CYS A 216 26.16 -10.33 9.17
CA CYS A 216 26.33 -9.41 10.29
C CYS A 216 27.04 -8.11 9.86
N GLU A 217 28.16 -8.22 9.13
CA GLU A 217 28.90 -7.05 8.65
C GLU A 217 28.06 -6.16 7.73
N LEU A 218 27.20 -6.73 6.89
CA LEU A 218 26.30 -5.96 6.03
C LEU A 218 25.23 -5.23 6.83
N LEU A 219 24.58 -5.91 7.79
CA LEU A 219 23.61 -5.28 8.68
C LEU A 219 24.24 -4.11 9.44
N TYR A 220 25.46 -4.30 9.93
CA TYR A 220 26.23 -3.25 10.60
C TYR A 220 26.52 -2.06 9.68
N LYS A 221 27.10 -2.31 8.50
CA LYS A 221 27.43 -1.26 7.52
C LYS A 221 26.20 -0.46 7.09
N ILE A 222 25.05 -1.11 6.97
CA ILE A 222 23.79 -0.45 6.60
C ILE A 222 23.29 0.41 7.78
N SER A 223 23.36 -0.10 9.00
CA SER A 223 22.91 0.63 10.21
C SER A 223 23.81 1.81 10.60
N ASP A 224 25.11 1.75 10.28
CA ASP A 224 26.09 2.80 10.61
C ASP A 224 26.09 3.94 9.57
N ASP A 225 25.41 3.76 8.43
CA ASP A 225 25.32 4.77 7.39
C ASP A 225 24.37 5.91 7.83
N PRO A 226 24.85 7.15 8.01
CA PRO A 226 24.03 8.27 8.50
C PRO A 226 22.94 8.71 7.52
N SER A 227 22.98 8.25 6.26
CA SER A 227 21.91 8.47 5.29
C SER A 227 20.82 7.39 5.36
N TYR A 228 21.05 6.30 6.10
CA TYR A 228 20.08 5.25 6.35
C TYR A 228 19.14 5.68 7.49
N GLY A 229 18.20 6.55 7.13
CA GLY A 229 17.19 7.10 8.05
C GLY A 229 17.66 8.34 8.78
N SER A 230 17.12 9.51 8.40
CA SER A 230 17.29 10.79 9.10
C SER A 230 16.70 10.82 10.53
N ASP A 231 16.23 9.68 11.05
CA ASP A 231 15.46 9.59 12.31
C ASP A 231 16.21 8.84 13.44
N HIS A 232 17.48 8.50 13.26
CA HIS A 232 18.22 7.73 14.26
C HIS A 232 19.43 8.48 14.79
N GLN A 233 19.27 9.07 15.99
CA GLN A 233 20.35 9.70 16.74
C GLN A 233 21.45 8.67 17.05
N THR A 234 22.65 8.99 16.58
CA THR A 234 23.85 8.17 16.61
C THR A 234 24.30 7.83 18.03
N MET A 235 24.28 6.55 18.38
CA MET A 235 25.04 6.01 19.50
C MET A 235 26.44 5.64 18.98
N LYS A 236 27.50 6.28 19.47
CA LYS A 236 28.88 5.94 19.09
C LYS A 236 29.23 4.57 19.66
N LEU A 237 29.25 3.56 18.80
CA LEU A 237 29.53 2.16 19.14
C LEU A 237 31.04 1.89 19.14
N GLY A 238 31.68 2.07 20.29
CA GLY A 238 33.01 1.51 20.56
C GLY A 238 32.90 0.08 21.08
N HIS A 239 33.68 -0.84 20.50
CA HIS A 239 33.95 -2.22 20.94
C HIS A 239 32.81 -2.98 21.66
N LEU A 240 31.74 -3.30 20.94
CA LEU A 240 30.79 -4.30 21.42
C LEU A 240 31.43 -5.70 21.38
N SER A 241 31.15 -6.51 22.41
CA SER A 241 31.42 -7.95 22.40
C SER A 241 30.53 -8.68 21.39
N LYS A 242 30.90 -9.92 21.03
CA LYS A 242 30.15 -10.75 20.06
C LYS A 242 28.69 -10.97 20.49
N GLU A 243 28.44 -11.15 21.78
CA GLU A 243 27.09 -11.35 22.34
C GLU A 243 26.26 -10.06 22.27
N GLU A 244 26.83 -8.92 22.63
CA GLU A 244 26.15 -7.62 22.52
C GLU A 244 25.86 -7.26 21.05
N HIS A 245 26.72 -7.68 20.13
CA HIS A 245 26.51 -7.52 18.69
C HIS A 245 25.32 -8.34 18.20
N HIS A 246 25.16 -9.59 18.64
CA HIS A 246 24.01 -10.43 18.29
C HIS A 246 22.71 -9.85 18.85
N VAL A 247 22.73 -9.34 20.09
CA VAL A 247 21.57 -8.71 20.73
C VAL A 247 21.19 -7.42 20.00
N TYR A 248 22.16 -6.60 19.61
CA TYR A 248 21.93 -5.38 18.83
C TYR A 248 21.28 -5.68 17.47
N VAL A 249 21.84 -6.63 16.71
CA VAL A 249 21.29 -7.04 15.40
C VAL A 249 19.89 -7.64 15.55
N ALA A 250 19.66 -8.50 16.55
CA ALA A 250 18.35 -9.07 16.81
C ALA A 250 17.30 -7.99 17.14
N ASN A 251 17.67 -7.00 17.97
CA ASN A 251 16.80 -5.86 18.30
C ASN A 251 16.53 -4.98 17.08
N LEU A 252 17.53 -4.76 16.22
CA LEU A 252 17.37 -4.00 14.97
C LEU A 252 16.37 -4.70 14.03
N ILE A 253 16.51 -6.02 13.85
CA ILE A 253 15.59 -6.83 13.03
C ILE A 253 14.17 -6.81 13.63
N ALA A 254 14.05 -7.00 14.95
CA ALA A 254 12.76 -6.98 15.63
C ALA A 254 12.05 -5.62 15.51
N LYS A 255 12.80 -4.53 15.65
CA LYS A 255 12.29 -3.16 15.52
C LYS A 255 11.82 -2.86 14.10
N GLU A 256 12.61 -3.17 13.08
CA GLU A 256 12.25 -2.98 11.66
C GLU A 256 11.00 -3.78 11.26
N ARG A 257 10.85 -4.99 11.80
CA ARG A 257 9.63 -5.80 11.62
C ARG A 257 8.40 -5.12 12.24
N SER A 258 8.52 -4.56 13.44
CA SER A 258 7.40 -3.93 14.15
C SER A 258 6.99 -2.56 13.60
N GLU A 259 7.95 -1.74 13.15
CA GLU A 259 7.68 -0.35 12.76
C GLU A 259 7.26 -0.22 11.29
N ASN A 260 7.80 -1.07 10.40
CA ASN A 260 7.64 -0.89 8.96
C ASN A 260 6.97 -2.07 8.24
N GLY A 261 6.79 -3.24 8.88
CA GLY A 261 6.31 -4.46 8.21
C GLY A 261 7.22 -4.94 7.05
N ARG A 262 8.45 -4.42 6.97
CA ARG A 262 9.38 -4.56 5.83
C ARG A 262 10.34 -5.77 5.91
N GLY A 263 10.21 -6.60 6.95
CA GLY A 263 11.21 -7.61 7.30
C GLY A 263 10.98 -9.02 6.75
N GLU A 264 9.80 -9.35 6.22
CA GLU A 264 9.52 -10.71 5.74
C GLU A 264 9.77 -10.84 4.23
N LEU A 265 10.89 -11.48 3.90
CA LEU A 265 11.07 -12.05 2.58
C LEU A 265 10.31 -13.38 2.53
N ALA A 266 9.09 -13.35 1.98
CA ALA A 266 8.24 -14.55 1.82
C ALA A 266 8.99 -15.66 1.05
N GLU A 267 8.73 -16.92 1.41
CA GLU A 267 9.40 -18.10 0.83
C GLU A 267 9.31 -18.13 -0.71
N GLU A 268 8.19 -17.70 -1.27
CA GLU A 268 7.98 -17.58 -2.73
C GLU A 268 8.94 -16.57 -3.38
N LYS A 269 9.18 -15.42 -2.73
CA LYS A 269 10.16 -14.42 -3.19
C LYS A 269 11.58 -14.92 -3.05
N LEU A 270 11.84 -15.75 -2.03
CA LEU A 270 13.13 -16.39 -1.81
C LEU A 270 13.44 -17.36 -2.97
N GLN A 271 12.47 -18.16 -3.40
CA GLN A 271 12.61 -19.03 -4.58
C GLN A 271 12.87 -18.25 -5.87
N LEU A 272 12.24 -17.09 -6.05
CA LEU A 272 12.49 -16.19 -7.20
C LEU A 272 13.91 -15.60 -7.22
N ILE A 273 14.55 -15.44 -6.05
CA ILE A 273 15.94 -14.99 -5.97
C ILE A 273 16.91 -16.05 -6.50
N PHE A 274 16.62 -17.33 -6.24
CA PHE A 274 17.45 -18.45 -6.71
C PHE A 274 17.06 -18.95 -8.11
N ASN A 275 16.09 -18.33 -8.75
CA ASN A 275 15.74 -18.63 -10.13
C ASN A 275 16.87 -18.16 -11.07
N GLN A 276 17.27 -19.02 -12.02
CA GLN A 276 18.34 -18.73 -12.98
C GLN A 276 18.08 -17.48 -13.85
N GLY A 277 16.82 -17.04 -13.96
CA GLY A 277 16.47 -15.78 -14.66
C GLY A 277 16.67 -14.49 -13.86
N ASN A 278 17.13 -14.55 -12.60
CA ASN A 278 17.34 -13.36 -11.78
C ASN A 278 18.63 -12.63 -12.18
N THR A 279 18.54 -11.34 -12.50
CA THR A 279 19.66 -10.51 -12.96
C THR A 279 20.81 -10.42 -11.94
N VAL A 280 20.54 -10.51 -10.64
CA VAL A 280 21.58 -10.48 -9.61
C VAL A 280 22.35 -11.80 -9.56
N VAL A 281 21.69 -12.93 -9.84
CA VAL A 281 22.34 -14.24 -9.98
C VAL A 281 23.15 -14.29 -11.28
N HIS A 282 22.58 -13.79 -12.39
CA HIS A 282 23.26 -13.71 -13.67
C HIS A 282 24.55 -12.87 -13.61
N ASN A 283 24.49 -11.70 -12.98
CA ASN A 283 25.65 -10.83 -12.78
C ASN A 283 26.70 -11.45 -11.83
N LYS A 284 26.30 -12.35 -10.93
CA LYS A 284 27.24 -13.09 -10.08
C LYS A 284 28.01 -14.14 -10.89
N ASP A 285 27.35 -14.84 -11.79
CA ASP A 285 27.98 -15.83 -12.66
C ASP A 285 28.96 -15.17 -13.64
N GLU A 286 28.59 -14.02 -14.21
CA GLU A 286 29.52 -13.18 -14.99
C GLU A 286 30.71 -12.71 -14.13
N GLY A 287 30.45 -12.20 -12.91
CA GLY A 287 31.53 -11.75 -12.02
C GLY A 287 32.42 -12.87 -11.47
N VAL A 288 31.95 -14.11 -11.41
CA VAL A 288 32.78 -15.30 -11.10
C VAL A 288 33.62 -15.67 -12.30
N LYS A 289 33.03 -15.67 -13.50
CA LYS A 289 33.75 -15.91 -14.76
C LYS A 289 34.89 -14.90 -14.95
N ASP A 290 34.63 -13.62 -14.75
CA ASP A 290 35.64 -12.54 -14.83
C ASP A 290 36.78 -12.68 -13.80
N ARG A 291 36.52 -13.31 -12.64
CA ARG A 291 37.56 -13.59 -11.64
C ARG A 291 38.39 -14.81 -12.01
N ILE A 292 37.76 -15.82 -12.59
CA ILE A 292 38.45 -17.01 -13.09
C ILE A 292 39.35 -16.62 -14.26
N GLU A 293 38.85 -15.82 -15.21
CA GLU A 293 39.65 -15.33 -16.35
C GLU A 293 40.86 -14.51 -15.87
N ARG A 294 40.67 -13.53 -14.97
CA ARG A 294 41.80 -12.78 -14.38
C ARG A 294 42.83 -13.65 -13.67
N TYR A 295 42.40 -14.71 -12.99
CA TYR A 295 43.31 -15.64 -12.33
C TYR A 295 44.15 -16.43 -13.33
N TYR A 296 43.56 -16.86 -14.45
CA TYR A 296 44.29 -17.51 -15.53
C TYR A 296 45.28 -16.56 -16.21
N ASP A 297 44.88 -15.31 -16.46
CA ASP A 297 45.76 -14.28 -17.03
C ASP A 297 46.98 -14.03 -16.12
N GLU A 298 46.77 -13.90 -14.80
CA GLU A 298 47.86 -13.74 -13.83
C GLU A 298 48.81 -14.96 -13.81
N LEU A 299 48.28 -16.17 -13.97
CA LEU A 299 49.09 -17.39 -14.05
C LEU A 299 49.90 -17.45 -15.34
N GLU A 300 49.33 -17.00 -16.46
CA GLU A 300 50.00 -16.97 -17.76
C GLU A 300 51.13 -15.93 -17.80
N ASP A 301 50.91 -14.76 -17.20
CA ASP A 301 51.93 -13.73 -17.02
C ASP A 301 53.09 -14.23 -16.15
N LYS A 302 52.77 -14.90 -15.03
CA LYS A 302 53.78 -15.53 -14.16
C LYS A 302 54.57 -16.59 -14.93
N ALA A 303 53.91 -17.46 -15.68
CA ALA A 303 54.56 -18.48 -16.49
C ALA A 303 55.48 -17.87 -17.57
N SER A 304 55.06 -16.78 -18.21
CA SER A 304 55.84 -16.06 -19.22
C SER A 304 57.08 -15.39 -18.62
N SER A 305 56.95 -14.76 -17.44
CA SER A 305 58.07 -14.18 -16.70
C SER A 305 59.11 -15.24 -16.30
N LEU A 306 58.67 -16.42 -15.87
CA LEU A 306 59.52 -17.57 -15.55
C LEU A 306 60.27 -18.08 -16.78
N LYS A 307 59.58 -18.25 -17.92
CA LYS A 307 60.22 -18.65 -19.19
C LYS A 307 61.29 -17.65 -19.63
N SER A 308 61.02 -16.35 -19.48
CA SER A 308 62.00 -15.31 -19.82
C SER A 308 63.24 -15.35 -18.92
N SER A 309 63.06 -15.64 -17.63
CA SER A 309 64.13 -15.75 -16.65
C SER A 309 65.01 -16.99 -16.92
N ILE A 310 64.38 -18.13 -17.25
CA ILE A 310 65.08 -19.36 -17.65
C ILE A 310 65.88 -19.13 -18.94
N LYS A 311 65.32 -18.39 -19.90
CA LYS A 311 66.02 -18.08 -21.16
C LYS A 311 67.25 -17.22 -20.92
N LYS A 312 67.16 -16.18 -20.06
CA LYS A 312 68.32 -15.34 -19.68
C LYS A 312 69.41 -16.14 -18.97
N SER A 313 69.05 -17.08 -18.10
CA SER A 313 70.00 -17.95 -17.40
C SER A 313 70.82 -18.88 -18.30
N LYS A 314 70.41 -19.11 -19.57
CA LYS A 314 71.16 -19.95 -20.51
C LYS A 314 72.24 -19.19 -21.31
N TYR A 315 72.28 -17.86 -21.21
CA TYR A 315 73.24 -17.01 -21.94
C TYR A 315 74.30 -16.36 -21.03
N TYR A 316 74.32 -16.74 -19.75
CA TYR A 316 75.37 -16.44 -18.78
C TYR A 316 76.07 -17.74 -18.42
#